data_AF-A0A942ILI0-F1
#
_entry.id   AF-A0A942ILI0-F1
#
_cell.length_a   1.000
_cell.length_b   1.000
_cell.length_c   1.000
_cell.angle_alpha   90.00
_cell.angle_beta   90.00
_cell.angle_gamma   90.00
#
_symmetry.space_group_name_H-M   'P 1'
#
loop_
_entity.id
_entity.type
_entity.pdbx_description
1 polymer ?
#
loop_
_entity_poly.entity_id
_entity_poly.type
_entity_poly.pdbx_seq_one_letter_code
_entity_poly.pdbx_strand_id
1 'polypeptide(L)'
;MKKGIFFLGLWLLTAACAPTSIEEYRKEGEAICYQFTEDLKKIHAREELVKAIPNIKHRYEEIVDLLIGVKEFEKEHFGEASDPWNTANFLASEMLMVEMKRIYLIEGGREIMERAQREALFRLDAALRKESIRH
;
A
#
# COMPACT_ATOMS: atom_id res chain seq x y z
N MET A 1 28.45 -40.43 -5.53
CA MET A 1 28.54 -39.03 -6.02
C MET A 1 27.27 -38.67 -6.81
N LYS A 2 26.19 -38.24 -6.16
CA LYS A 2 24.98 -37.64 -6.80
C LYS A 2 24.19 -36.86 -5.73
N LYS A 3 24.62 -35.65 -5.35
CA LYS A 3 23.88 -34.77 -4.42
C LYS A 3 23.95 -33.28 -4.79
N GLY A 4 24.26 -32.95 -6.04
CA GLY A 4 24.62 -31.57 -6.45
C GLY A 4 23.66 -30.87 -7.40
N ILE A 5 22.51 -31.44 -7.77
CA ILE A 5 21.66 -30.89 -8.86
C ILE A 5 20.30 -30.38 -8.38
N PHE A 6 19.87 -30.69 -7.14
CA PHE A 6 18.50 -30.38 -6.70
C PHE A 6 18.30 -28.95 -6.14
N PHE A 7 19.37 -28.17 -5.95
CA PHE A 7 19.27 -26.82 -5.36
C PHE A 7 19.15 -25.68 -6.39
N LEU A 8 19.35 -25.94 -7.69
CA LEU A 8 19.36 -24.88 -8.70
C LEU A 8 17.96 -24.53 -9.27
N GLY A 9 16.96 -25.39 -9.09
CA GLY A 9 15.60 -25.17 -9.63
C GLY A 9 14.70 -24.28 -8.78
N LEU A 10 15.06 -24.04 -7.51
CA LEU A 10 14.20 -23.32 -6.55
C LEU A 10 14.45 -21.80 -6.51
N TRP A 11 15.58 -21.32 -7.08
CA TRP A 11 15.93 -19.90 -7.14
C TRP A 11 15.27 -19.12 -8.30
N LEU A 12 14.68 -19.83 -9.27
CA LEU A 12 13.99 -19.21 -10.43
C LEU A 12 12.51 -18.92 -10.19
N LEU A 13 11.95 -19.32 -9.05
CA LEU A 13 10.52 -19.13 -8.71
C LEU A 13 10.26 -17.95 -7.76
N THR A 14 11.29 -17.20 -7.37
CA THR A 14 11.15 -16.02 -6.49
C THR A 14 11.29 -14.69 -7.23
N ALA A 15 11.18 -14.70 -8.57
CA ALA A 15 10.85 -13.48 -9.29
C ALA A 15 9.40 -13.12 -8.94
N ALA A 16 9.23 -12.43 -7.82
CA ALA A 16 8.01 -11.70 -7.55
C ALA A 16 7.80 -10.77 -8.75
N CYS A 17 6.82 -11.10 -9.59
CA CYS A 17 6.46 -10.28 -10.72
C CYS A 17 5.96 -8.94 -10.16
N ALA A 18 6.83 -7.93 -10.17
CA ALA A 18 6.40 -6.56 -9.95
C ALA A 18 5.38 -6.20 -11.06
N PRO A 19 4.37 -5.37 -10.75
CA PRO A 19 3.42 -4.91 -11.75
C PRO A 19 4.17 -4.31 -12.96
N THR A 20 3.71 -4.68 -14.15
CA THR A 20 4.32 -4.31 -15.43
C THR A 20 3.54 -3.22 -16.17
N SER A 21 2.42 -2.75 -15.61
CA SER A 21 1.62 -1.68 -16.18
C SER A 21 0.91 -0.87 -15.10
N ILE A 22 0.54 0.37 -15.43
CA ILE A 22 -0.21 1.26 -14.54
C ILE A 22 -1.59 0.68 -14.15
N GLU A 23 -2.21 -0.11 -15.04
CA GLU A 23 -3.49 -0.77 -14.79
C GLU A 23 -3.36 -1.86 -13.72
N GLU A 24 -2.22 -2.55 -13.66
CA GLU A 24 -1.94 -3.54 -12.61
C GLU A 24 -1.76 -2.86 -11.25
N TYR A 25 -1.00 -1.75 -11.19
CA TYR A 25 -0.91 -0.91 -9.99
C TYR A 25 -2.27 -0.40 -9.53
N ARG A 26 -3.14 0.00 -10.47
CA ARG A 26 -4.50 0.44 -10.15
C ARG A 26 -5.33 -0.67 -9.50
N LYS A 27 -5.33 -1.86 -10.08
CA LYS A 27 -6.04 -3.03 -9.52
C LYS A 27 -5.52 -3.42 -8.14
N GLU A 28 -4.20 -3.35 -7.95
CA GLU A 28 -3.58 -3.62 -6.65
C GLU A 28 -3.98 -2.56 -5.62
N GLY A 29 -3.99 -1.28 -5.99
CA GLY A 29 -4.49 -0.20 -5.15
C GLY A 29 -5.96 -0.36 -4.77
N GLU A 30 -6.82 -0.75 -5.71
CA GLU A 30 -8.23 -1.06 -5.45
C GLU A 30 -8.37 -2.23 -4.46
N ALA A 31 -7.58 -3.30 -4.64
CA ALA A 31 -7.59 -4.45 -3.76
C ALA A 31 -7.14 -4.09 -2.33
N ILE A 32 -6.05 -3.33 -2.19
CA ILE A 32 -5.56 -2.84 -0.90
C ILE A 32 -6.62 -1.98 -0.22
N CYS A 33 -7.25 -1.05 -0.95
CA CYS A 33 -8.30 -0.18 -0.39
C CYS A 33 -9.51 -0.99 0.09
N TYR A 34 -9.95 -1.99 -0.67
CA TYR A 34 -11.05 -2.86 -0.28
C TYR A 34 -10.72 -3.66 0.98
N GLN A 35 -9.55 -4.30 1.01
CA GLN A 35 -9.12 -5.08 2.17
C GLN A 35 -8.98 -4.22 3.42
N PHE A 36 -8.39 -3.03 3.30
CA PHE A 36 -8.27 -2.10 4.41
C PHE A 36 -9.64 -1.64 4.91
N THR A 37 -10.57 -1.33 4.00
CA THR A 37 -11.95 -1.00 4.35
C THR A 37 -12.61 -2.12 5.16
N GLU A 38 -12.51 -3.37 4.70
CA GLU A 38 -13.09 -4.52 5.40
C GLU A 38 -12.44 -4.76 6.76
N ASP A 39 -11.16 -4.47 6.91
CA ASP A 39 -10.47 -4.54 8.20
C ASP A 39 -10.94 -3.45 9.16
N LEU A 40 -11.16 -2.22 8.68
CA LEU A 40 -11.67 -1.12 9.50
C LEU A 40 -13.13 -1.34 9.93
N LYS A 41 -13.98 -1.89 9.05
CA LYS A 41 -15.40 -2.18 9.36
C LYS A 41 -15.59 -3.08 10.57
N LYS A 42 -14.63 -3.96 10.87
CA LYS A 42 -14.67 -4.87 12.03
C LYS A 42 -14.42 -4.17 13.36
N ILE A 43 -14.01 -2.89 13.33
CA ILE A 43 -13.62 -2.11 14.51
C ILE A 43 -14.76 -1.16 14.86
N HIS A 44 -15.35 -1.34 16.04
CA HIS A 44 -16.45 -0.52 16.56
C HIS A 44 -16.06 0.21 17.85
N ALA A 45 -15.03 -0.25 18.56
CA ALA A 45 -14.57 0.34 19.81
C ALA A 45 -13.04 0.56 19.84
N ARG A 46 -12.60 1.37 20.81
CA ARG A 46 -11.19 1.74 21.00
C ARG A 46 -10.31 0.53 21.26
N GLU A 47 -10.77 -0.43 22.05
CA GLU A 47 -10.02 -1.64 22.39
C GLU A 47 -9.76 -2.52 21.17
N GLU A 48 -10.73 -2.58 20.26
CA GLU A 48 -10.60 -3.29 18.97
C GLU A 48 -9.63 -2.55 18.05
N LEU A 49 -9.70 -1.22 18.02
CA LEU A 49 -8.77 -0.39 17.27
C LEU A 49 -7.33 -0.61 17.72
N VAL A 50 -7.08 -0.63 19.03
CA VAL A 50 -5.76 -0.89 19.60
C VAL A 50 -5.25 -2.28 19.21
N LYS A 51 -6.11 -3.30 19.23
CA LYS A 51 -5.76 -4.67 18.81
C LYS A 51 -5.47 -4.75 17.30
N ALA A 52 -6.14 -3.95 16.49
CA ALA A 52 -6.00 -3.93 15.04
C ALA A 52 -4.76 -3.15 14.55
N ILE A 53 -4.05 -2.42 15.42
CA ILE A 53 -2.88 -1.59 15.04
C ILE A 53 -1.87 -2.35 14.16
N PRO A 54 -1.44 -3.59 14.46
CA PRO A 54 -0.46 -4.29 13.62
C PRO A 54 -0.95 -4.48 12.18
N ASN A 55 -2.23 -4.82 12.02
CA ASN A 55 -2.83 -4.99 10.69
C ASN A 55 -2.99 -3.64 9.98
N ILE A 56 -3.43 -2.60 10.68
CA ILE A 56 -3.54 -1.23 10.15
C ILE A 56 -2.18 -0.73 9.65
N LYS A 57 -1.11 -0.94 10.43
CA LYS A 57 0.25 -0.61 10.02
C LYS A 57 0.65 -1.33 8.74
N HIS A 58 0.39 -2.63 8.67
CA HIS A 58 0.68 -3.43 7.48
C HIS A 58 -0.03 -2.87 6.24
N ARG A 59 -1.32 -2.50 6.34
CA ARG A 59 -2.06 -1.87 5.22
C ARG A 59 -1.43 -0.56 4.77
N TYR A 60 -0.96 0.27 5.70
CA TYR A 60 -0.23 1.50 5.32
C TYR A 60 1.08 1.21 4.61
N GLU A 61 1.80 0.17 5.02
CA GLU A 61 3.03 -0.25 4.32
C GLU A 61 2.73 -0.74 2.91
N GLU A 62 1.68 -1.56 2.71
CA GLU A 62 1.25 -2.00 1.37
C GLU A 62 0.91 -0.81 0.47
N ILE A 63 0.18 0.19 0.98
CA ILE A 63 -0.12 1.43 0.22
C ILE A 63 1.17 2.17 -0.15
N VAL A 64 2.12 2.30 0.77
CA VAL A 64 3.37 3.01 0.50
C VAL A 64 4.24 2.26 -0.50
N ASP A 65 4.32 0.94 -0.42
CA ASP A 65 5.06 0.12 -1.39
C ASP A 65 4.45 0.24 -2.79
N LEU A 66 3.12 0.24 -2.89
CA LEU A 66 2.42 0.50 -4.14
C LEU A 66 2.77 1.88 -4.71
N LEU A 67 2.70 2.94 -3.89
CA LEU A 67 2.97 4.32 -4.33
C LEU A 67 4.42 4.51 -4.78
N ILE A 68 5.37 3.89 -4.09
CA ILE A 68 6.79 3.88 -4.52
C ILE A 68 6.92 3.15 -5.85
N GLY A 69 6.30 1.98 -6.00
CA GLY A 69 6.33 1.22 -7.24
C GLY A 69 5.75 1.99 -8.43
N VAL A 70 4.62 2.68 -8.25
CA VAL A 70 4.04 3.56 -9.28
C VAL A 70 5.03 4.64 -9.72
N LYS A 71 5.72 5.27 -8.77
CA LYS A 71 6.71 6.31 -9.07
C LYS A 71 7.92 5.78 -9.81
N GLU A 72 8.39 4.59 -9.44
CA GLU A 72 9.47 3.91 -10.14
C GLU A 72 9.06 3.54 -11.57
N PHE A 73 7.86 3.01 -11.77
CA PHE A 73 7.31 2.69 -13.09
C PHE A 73 7.21 3.92 -14.00
N GLU A 74 6.62 5.03 -13.50
CA GLU A 74 6.48 6.29 -14.23
C GLU A 74 7.83 6.84 -14.72
N LYS A 75 8.89 6.63 -13.94
CA LYS A 75 10.25 7.03 -14.29
C LYS A 75 10.83 6.18 -15.42
N GLU A 76 10.63 4.87 -15.37
CA GLU A 76 11.17 3.94 -16.38
C GLU A 76 10.46 4.09 -17.73
N HIS A 77 9.21 4.54 -17.72
CA HIS A 77 8.33 4.58 -18.90
C HIS A 77 8.08 6.02 -19.43
N PHE A 78 9.04 6.95 -19.19
CA PHE A 78 9.12 8.31 -19.76
C PHE A 78 7.81 8.89 -20.31
N GLY A 79 6.90 9.29 -19.42
CA GLY A 79 5.76 10.10 -19.82
C GLY A 79 4.68 9.37 -20.61
N GLU A 80 4.53 8.05 -20.46
CA GLU A 80 3.17 7.50 -20.38
C GLU A 80 2.49 8.23 -19.23
N ALA A 81 1.81 9.33 -19.59
CA ALA A 81 0.95 10.05 -18.68
C ALA A 81 -0.09 9.02 -18.23
N SER A 82 0.14 8.41 -17.06
CA SER A 82 -0.95 8.03 -16.21
C SER A 82 -1.75 9.31 -16.10
N ASP A 83 -2.94 9.36 -16.70
CA ASP A 83 -3.92 10.30 -16.19
C ASP A 83 -4.20 9.77 -14.78
N PRO A 84 -3.60 10.35 -13.73
CA PRO A 84 -3.61 9.74 -12.40
C PRO A 84 -5.04 9.74 -11.81
N TRP A 85 -5.97 10.35 -12.54
CA TRP A 85 -7.33 10.69 -12.17
C TRP A 85 -8.36 10.30 -13.24
N ASN A 86 -7.99 9.46 -14.22
CA ASN A 86 -8.98 8.93 -15.15
C ASN A 86 -10.07 8.23 -14.33
N THR A 87 -11.27 8.79 -14.43
CA THR A 87 -12.22 8.96 -13.33
C THR A 87 -12.99 7.68 -12.97
N ALA A 88 -12.45 6.53 -13.38
CA ALA A 88 -13.23 5.32 -13.62
C ALA A 88 -13.33 4.36 -12.44
N ASN A 89 -12.68 4.57 -11.28
CA ASN A 89 -12.89 3.70 -10.10
C ASN A 89 -12.52 4.37 -8.76
N PHE A 90 -13.21 5.46 -8.41
CA PHE A 90 -13.05 6.10 -7.09
C PHE A 90 -13.67 5.30 -5.93
N LEU A 91 -14.54 4.33 -6.21
CA LEU A 91 -15.40 3.70 -5.21
C LEU A 91 -14.62 3.06 -4.04
N ALA A 92 -13.53 2.32 -4.33
CA ALA A 92 -12.76 1.66 -3.27
C ALA A 92 -12.07 2.67 -2.35
N SER A 93 -11.50 3.74 -2.91
CA SER A 93 -10.87 4.82 -2.15
C SER A 93 -11.89 5.62 -1.33
N GLU A 94 -13.08 5.86 -1.88
CA GLU A 94 -14.18 6.54 -1.19
C GLU A 94 -14.69 5.72 0.00
N MET A 95 -14.88 4.41 -0.19
CA MET A 95 -15.27 3.50 0.89
C MET A 95 -14.23 3.51 2.02
N LEU A 96 -12.94 3.46 1.67
CA LEU A 96 -11.87 3.55 2.66
C LEU A 96 -11.92 4.89 3.42
N MET A 97 -12.09 6.02 2.71
CA MET A 97 -12.21 7.33 3.34
C MET A 97 -13.39 7.43 4.30
N VAL A 98 -14.54 6.85 3.95
CA VAL A 98 -15.73 6.82 4.83
C VAL A 98 -15.42 6.06 6.12
N GLU A 99 -14.82 4.87 6.02
CA GLU A 99 -14.46 4.08 7.20
C GLU A 99 -13.36 4.74 8.04
N MET A 100 -12.36 5.33 7.41
CA MET A 100 -11.33 6.13 8.10
C MET A 100 -11.94 7.26 8.94
N LYS A 101 -12.89 8.01 8.35
CA LYS A 101 -13.61 9.07 9.07
C LYS A 101 -14.40 8.50 10.25
N ARG A 102 -15.05 7.35 10.09
CA ARG A 102 -15.76 6.68 11.19
C ARG A 102 -14.81 6.29 12.32
N ILE A 103 -13.64 5.71 12.01
CA ILE A 103 -12.63 5.35 13.01
C ILE A 103 -12.12 6.59 13.76
N TYR A 104 -11.99 7.73 13.09
CA TYR A 104 -11.57 8.98 13.74
C TYR A 104 -12.57 9.51 14.76
N LEU A 105 -13.83 9.07 14.71
CA LEU A 105 -14.85 9.40 15.70
C LEU A 105 -14.82 8.49 16.94
N ILE A 106 -14.06 7.38 16.91
CA ILE A 106 -13.80 6.56 18.10
C ILE A 106 -12.91 7.35 19.07
N GLU A 107 -13.14 7.22 20.37
CA GLU A 107 -12.31 7.88 21.39
C GLU A 107 -10.81 7.58 21.21
N GLY A 108 -10.01 8.63 21.02
CA GLY A 108 -8.57 8.51 20.75
C GLY A 108 -8.23 7.87 19.39
N GLY A 109 -9.22 7.62 18.55
CA GLY A 109 -9.06 6.87 17.31
C GLY A 109 -8.19 7.59 16.30
N ARG A 110 -8.35 8.91 16.19
CA ARG A 110 -7.50 9.75 15.34
C ARG A 110 -6.03 9.63 15.73
N GLU A 111 -5.68 9.82 17.00
CA GLU A 111 -4.30 9.78 17.47
C GLU A 111 -3.66 8.38 17.29
N ILE A 112 -4.46 7.32 17.46
CA ILE A 112 -4.02 5.94 17.24
C ILE A 112 -3.72 5.73 15.75
N MET A 113 -4.62 6.14 14.85
CA MET A 113 -4.44 6.00 13.41
C MET A 113 -3.26 6.82 12.89
N GLU A 114 -3.15 8.09 13.32
CA GLU A 114 -2.02 8.96 12.96
C GLU A 114 -0.69 8.38 13.47
N ARG A 115 -0.68 7.71 14.63
CA ARG A 115 0.50 7.00 15.11
C ARG A 115 0.83 5.77 14.29
N ALA A 116 -0.18 5.03 13.84
CA ALA A 116 0.00 3.83 13.02
C ALA A 116 0.61 4.16 11.65
N GLN A 117 0.17 5.25 11.00
CA GLN A 117 0.65 5.62 9.65
C GLN A 117 2.05 6.26 9.62
N ARG A 118 2.56 6.76 10.75
CA ARG A 118 3.78 7.61 10.79
C ARG A 118 5.00 6.98 10.11
N GLU A 119 5.24 5.70 10.38
CA GLU A 119 6.42 5.00 9.86
C GLU A 119 6.34 4.80 8.34
N ALA A 120 5.16 4.42 7.84
CA ALA A 120 4.90 4.32 6.41
C ALA A 120 5.07 5.67 5.70
N LEU A 121 4.52 6.76 6.25
CA LEU A 121 4.69 8.11 5.70
C LEU A 121 6.16 8.56 5.68
N PHE A 122 6.92 8.26 6.74
CA PHE A 122 8.35 8.56 6.76
C PHE A 122 9.11 7.80 5.65
N ARG A 123 8.75 6.54 5.39
CA ARG A 123 9.33 5.74 4.30
C ARG A 123 8.99 6.31 2.94
N LEU A 124 7.73 6.70 2.73
CA LEU A 124 7.28 7.35 1.50
C LEU A 124 8.05 8.66 1.25
N ASP A 125 8.13 9.53 2.26
CA ASP A 125 8.88 10.78 2.19
C ASP A 125 10.36 10.54 1.86
N ALA A 126 10.99 9.53 2.47
CA ALA A 126 12.38 9.19 2.21
C ALA A 126 12.61 8.72 0.77
N ALA A 127 11.68 7.92 0.22
CA ALA A 127 11.71 7.49 -1.18
C ALA A 127 11.60 8.69 -2.12
N LEU A 128 10.58 9.54 -1.93
CA LEU A 128 10.33 10.73 -2.75
C LEU A 128 11.43 11.80 -2.63
N ARG A 129 12.08 11.97 -1.46
CA ARG A 129 13.20 12.90 -1.30
C ARG A 129 14.48 12.42 -1.97
N LYS A 130 14.75 11.12 -1.93
CA LYS A 130 15.88 10.51 -2.64
C LYS A 130 15.76 10.75 -4.16
N GLU A 131 14.54 10.93 -4.65
CA GLU A 131 14.27 11.33 -6.03
C GLU A 131 14.62 12.81 -6.29
N SER A 132 14.20 13.73 -5.41
CA SER A 132 14.48 15.18 -5.58
C SER A 132 15.97 15.55 -5.63
N ILE A 133 16.87 14.71 -5.13
CA ILE A 133 18.33 14.97 -5.12
C ILE A 133 19.04 14.35 -6.35
N ARG A 134 18.36 13.47 -7.10
CA ARG A 134 18.92 12.80 -8.29
C ARG A 134 18.63 13.52 -9.61
N HIS A 135 17.89 14.62 -9.55
CA HIS A 135 17.63 15.56 -10.65
C HIS A 135 18.48 16.81 -10.49
#